data_AF-A0A191WE75-F1
#
_entry.id   AF-A0A191WE75-F1
#
_cell.length_a   1.000
_cell.length_b   1.000
_cell.length_c   1.000
_cell.angle_alpha   90.00
_cell.angle_beta   90.00
_cell.angle_gamma   90.00
#
_symmetry.space_group_name_H-M   'P 1'
#
loop_
_entity.id
_entity.type
_entity.pdbx_description
1 polymer ?
#
loop_
_entity_poly.entity_id
_entity_poly.type
_entity_poly.pdbx_seq_one_letter_code
_entity_poly.pdbx_strand_id
1 'polypeptide(L)'
;MGIDAVLTIAALVLSGASVIITGLFSVRTARLASELDAEREQRLEAQSALKAAERVYEPLAMAAAELQSRIFNIVETGWVPLVQRYKSHGDYAVTSTAYLFANYFGWIEARRQAVLSSSGEGGRDIAVQRLIDVVLQTLRRSEHSEGFLFFTTEQRAIGELMLSWETADAGARIPRVMGYASFAARFRDDEDFRGWFTPVDSGMALVAGGDHRRLIEIQRALVALIDELDPKRRYTVGYDLAPIEPDAGSAAPGAPGAS
;
A
#
# COMPACT_ATOMS: atom_id res chain seq x y z
N MET A 1 73.39 -39.33 23.66
CA MET A 1 72.41 -38.24 23.45
C MET A 1 71.76 -37.99 24.80
N GLY A 2 71.98 -36.81 25.41
CA GLY A 2 71.56 -36.52 26.79
C GLY A 2 70.06 -36.28 26.90
N ILE A 3 69.48 -36.59 28.07
CA ILE A 3 68.05 -36.42 28.39
C ILE A 3 67.56 -35.00 28.05
N ASP A 4 68.41 -33.99 28.20
CA ASP A 4 68.11 -32.60 27.88
C ASP A 4 67.79 -32.36 26.40
N ALA A 5 68.46 -33.07 25.47
CA ALA A 5 68.18 -32.95 24.04
C ALA A 5 66.80 -33.50 23.67
N VAL A 6 66.37 -34.58 24.34
CA VAL A 6 65.04 -35.18 24.15
C VAL A 6 63.93 -34.25 24.67
N LEU A 7 64.14 -33.63 25.84
CA LEU A 7 63.20 -32.66 26.42
C LEU A 7 63.06 -31.41 25.55
N THR A 8 64.17 -30.92 24.98
CA THR A 8 64.15 -29.73 24.12
C THR A 8 63.40 -29.98 22.81
N ILE A 9 63.59 -31.14 22.19
CA ILE A 9 62.86 -31.54 20.97
C ILE A 9 61.37 -31.72 21.26
N ALA A 10 61.02 -32.35 22.39
CA ALA A 10 59.62 -32.53 22.79
C ALA A 10 58.92 -31.18 23.02
N ALA A 11 59.57 -30.23 23.69
CA ALA A 11 59.04 -28.88 23.91
C ALA A 11 58.84 -28.10 22.60
N LEU A 12 59.78 -28.23 21.64
CA LEU A 12 59.67 -27.63 20.31
C LEU A 12 58.49 -28.20 19.51
N VAL A 13 58.28 -29.52 19.55
CA VAL A 13 57.14 -30.18 18.88
C VAL A 13 55.81 -29.80 19.52
N LEU A 14 55.74 -29.76 20.86
CA LEU A 14 54.54 -29.32 21.60
C LEU A 14 54.19 -27.86 21.32
N SER A 15 55.19 -26.98 21.26
CA SER A 15 54.97 -25.56 20.95
C SER A 15 54.54 -25.34 19.49
N GLY A 16 55.13 -26.07 18.54
CA GLY A 16 54.73 -26.02 17.12
C GLY A 16 53.31 -26.55 16.89
N ALA A 17 52.95 -27.65 17.55
CA ALA A 17 51.60 -28.21 17.47
C ALA A 17 50.55 -27.25 18.04
N SER A 18 50.85 -26.58 19.15
CA SER A 18 49.96 -25.60 19.78
C SER A 18 49.69 -24.39 18.88
N VAL A 19 50.71 -23.86 18.20
CA VAL A 19 50.55 -22.72 17.27
C VAL A 19 49.67 -23.10 16.06
N ILE A 20 49.85 -24.30 15.51
CA ILE A 20 49.05 -24.80 14.37
C ILE A 20 47.58 -24.98 14.78
N ILE A 21 47.32 -25.59 15.94
CA ILE A 21 45.96 -25.79 16.46
C ILE A 21 45.27 -24.44 16.69
N THR A 22 45.94 -23.49 17.36
CA THR A 22 45.40 -22.14 17.60
C THR A 22 45.11 -21.39 16.30
N GLY A 23 45.98 -21.51 15.29
CA GLY A 23 45.77 -20.91 13.98
C GLY A 23 44.53 -21.47 13.27
N LEU A 24 44.33 -22.79 13.28
CA LEU A 24 43.16 -23.43 12.69
C LEU A 24 41.85 -23.07 13.40
N PHE A 25 41.88 -22.98 14.73
CA PHE A 25 40.72 -22.50 15.51
C PHE A 25 40.40 -21.05 15.19
N SER A 26 41.41 -20.18 15.09
CA SER A 26 41.22 -18.75 14.79
C SER A 26 40.61 -18.50 13.41
N VAL A 27 41.01 -19.28 12.39
CA VAL A 27 40.43 -19.17 11.04
C VAL A 27 38.98 -19.66 11.01
N ARG A 28 38.67 -20.74 11.74
CA ARG A 28 37.29 -21.25 11.83
C ARG A 28 36.37 -20.29 12.59
N THR A 29 36.82 -19.74 13.70
CA THR A 29 36.02 -18.77 14.48
C THR A 29 35.79 -17.48 13.69
N ALA A 30 36.79 -16.99 12.95
CA ALA A 30 36.63 -15.81 12.10
C ALA A 30 35.60 -16.03 10.97
N ARG A 31 35.56 -17.22 10.35
CA ARG A 31 34.56 -17.55 9.32
C ARG A 31 33.15 -17.63 9.89
N LEU A 32 32.98 -18.33 11.02
CA LEU A 32 31.69 -18.42 11.69
C LEU A 32 31.20 -17.05 12.19
N ALA A 33 32.10 -16.20 12.68
CA ALA A 33 31.76 -14.83 13.06
C ALA A 33 31.30 -14.02 11.84
N SER A 34 32.00 -14.12 10.71
CA SER A 34 31.61 -13.44 9.48
C SER A 34 30.26 -13.92 8.92
N GLU A 35 29.96 -15.22 8.99
CA GLU A 35 28.67 -15.76 8.57
C GLU A 35 27.53 -15.26 9.48
N LEU A 36 27.76 -15.26 10.80
CA LEU A 36 26.79 -14.74 11.77
C LEU A 36 26.56 -13.23 11.62
N ASP A 37 27.61 -12.47 11.32
CA ASP A 37 27.49 -11.03 11.10
C ASP A 37 26.75 -10.72 9.79
N ALA A 38 27.01 -11.46 8.71
CA ALA A 38 26.24 -11.36 7.47
C ALA A 38 24.76 -11.73 7.68
N GLU A 39 24.47 -12.78 8.45
CA GLU A 39 23.09 -13.18 8.77
C GLU A 39 22.38 -12.12 9.64
N ARG A 40 23.10 -11.53 10.60
CA ARG A 40 22.58 -10.42 11.42
C ARG A 40 22.29 -9.19 10.58
N GLU A 41 23.20 -8.81 9.70
CA GLU A 41 23.02 -7.67 8.79
C GLU A 41 21.80 -7.88 7.90
N GLN A 42 21.66 -9.06 7.27
CA GLN A 42 20.47 -9.42 6.50
C GLN A 42 19.17 -9.35 7.32
N ARG A 43 19.18 -9.84 8.57
CA ARG A 43 18.02 -9.76 9.46
C ARG A 43 17.68 -8.32 9.83
N LEU A 44 18.67 -7.48 10.09
CA LEU A 44 18.48 -6.06 10.41
C LEU A 44 17.93 -5.30 9.21
N GLU A 45 18.48 -5.54 8.01
CA GLU A 45 17.98 -5.00 6.76
C GLU A 45 16.52 -5.40 6.53
N ALA A 46 16.20 -6.70 6.65
CA ALA A 46 14.83 -7.19 6.51
C ALA A 46 13.86 -6.56 7.52
N GLN A 47 14.27 -6.42 8.79
CA GLN A 47 13.47 -5.74 9.81
C GLN A 47 13.28 -4.25 9.51
N SER A 48 14.30 -3.58 8.97
CA SER A 48 14.22 -2.17 8.59
C SER A 48 13.26 -1.95 7.43
N ALA A 49 13.30 -2.83 6.42
CA ALA A 49 12.39 -2.82 5.27
C ALA A 49 10.94 -3.07 5.71
N LEU A 50 10.70 -4.03 6.60
CA LEU A 50 9.37 -4.28 7.18
C LEU A 50 8.83 -3.05 7.90
N LYS A 51 9.64 -2.41 8.77
CA LYS A 51 9.23 -1.19 9.48
C LYS A 51 8.98 -0.01 8.54
N ALA A 52 9.71 0.09 7.44
CA ALA A 52 9.48 1.11 6.43
C ALA A 52 8.16 0.85 5.66
N ALA A 53 7.89 -0.40 5.30
CA ALA A 53 6.65 -0.80 4.64
C ALA A 53 5.42 -0.61 5.54
N GLU A 54 5.52 -0.92 6.85
CA GLU A 54 4.44 -0.72 7.82
C GLU A 54 3.96 0.74 7.87
N ARG A 55 4.86 1.72 7.71
CA ARG A 55 4.52 3.16 7.69
C ARG A 55 3.58 3.56 6.56
N VAL A 56 3.44 2.71 5.55
CA VAL A 56 2.58 2.97 4.39
C VAL A 56 1.46 1.94 4.27
N TYR A 57 1.72 0.67 4.60
CA TYR A 57 0.75 -0.41 4.41
C TYR A 57 -0.45 -0.32 5.36
N GLU A 58 -0.21 0.02 6.63
CA GLU A 58 -1.29 0.26 7.59
C GLU A 58 -2.22 1.40 7.12
N PRO A 59 -1.71 2.62 6.87
CA PRO A 59 -2.60 3.71 6.45
C PRO A 59 -3.21 3.50 5.07
N LEU A 60 -2.53 2.81 4.14
CA LEU A 60 -3.13 2.42 2.86
C LEU A 60 -4.28 1.42 3.04
N ALA A 61 -4.14 0.43 3.93
CA ALA A 61 -5.21 -0.53 4.23
C ALA A 61 -6.43 0.19 4.81
N MET A 62 -6.22 1.14 5.71
CA MET A 62 -7.29 1.97 6.27
C MET A 62 -7.98 2.82 5.19
N ALA A 63 -7.21 3.52 4.35
CA ALA A 63 -7.78 4.34 3.28
C ALA A 63 -8.58 3.50 2.27
N ALA A 64 -8.10 2.29 1.94
CA ALA A 64 -8.83 1.34 1.11
C ALA A 64 -10.14 0.88 1.78
N ALA A 65 -10.12 0.60 3.09
CA ALA A 65 -11.29 0.18 3.85
C ALA A 65 -12.36 1.27 3.97
N GLU A 66 -11.96 2.52 4.19
CA GLU A 66 -12.86 3.67 4.20
C GLU A 66 -13.51 3.88 2.83
N LEU A 67 -12.73 3.84 1.76
CA LEU A 67 -13.22 4.01 0.40
C LEU A 67 -14.16 2.87 -0.01
N GLN A 68 -13.80 1.61 0.24
CA GLN A 68 -14.66 0.48 -0.10
C GLN A 68 -15.98 0.55 0.68
N SER A 69 -15.94 0.95 1.96
CA SER A 69 -17.15 1.09 2.78
C SER A 69 -18.07 2.20 2.26
N ARG A 70 -17.51 3.33 1.82
CA ARG A 70 -18.29 4.37 1.15
C ARG A 70 -18.96 3.83 -0.11
N ILE A 71 -18.21 3.11 -0.94
CA ILE A 71 -18.72 2.54 -2.18
C ILE A 71 -19.84 1.54 -1.90
N PHE A 72 -19.65 0.62 -0.96
CA PHE A 72 -20.67 -0.33 -0.52
C PHE A 72 -21.96 0.39 -0.11
N ASN A 73 -21.86 1.41 0.73
CA ASN A 73 -23.03 2.20 1.14
C ASN A 73 -23.72 2.89 -0.03
N ILE A 74 -22.97 3.40 -1.01
CA ILE A 74 -23.52 4.03 -2.22
C ILE A 74 -24.29 3.00 -3.07
N VAL A 75 -23.75 1.79 -3.23
CA VAL A 75 -24.37 0.73 -4.04
C VAL A 75 -25.60 0.15 -3.33
N GLU A 76 -25.50 -0.19 -2.05
CA GLU A 76 -26.58 -0.83 -1.29
C GLU A 76 -27.75 0.13 -0.99
N THR A 77 -27.44 1.37 -0.61
CA THR A 77 -28.48 2.34 -0.19
C THR A 77 -28.93 3.24 -1.34
N GLY A 78 -28.15 3.31 -2.43
CA GLY A 78 -28.31 4.28 -3.50
C GLY A 78 -27.78 5.68 -3.12
N TRP A 79 -27.35 6.42 -4.15
CA TRP A 79 -26.80 7.77 -3.95
C TRP A 79 -27.83 8.80 -3.48
N VAL A 80 -29.03 8.81 -4.07
CA VAL A 80 -30.07 9.80 -3.74
C VAL A 80 -30.48 9.72 -2.26
N PRO A 81 -30.78 8.52 -1.69
CA PRO A 81 -31.05 8.41 -0.26
C PRO A 81 -29.86 8.81 0.61
N LEU A 82 -28.63 8.55 0.18
CA LEU A 82 -27.41 8.95 0.89
C LEU A 82 -27.27 10.49 0.95
N VAL A 83 -27.45 11.20 -0.16
CA VAL A 83 -27.45 12.67 -0.18
C VAL A 83 -28.56 13.23 0.68
N GLN A 84 -29.77 12.66 0.58
CA GLN A 84 -30.90 13.12 1.36
C GLN A 84 -30.65 12.96 2.87
N ARG A 85 -29.98 11.88 3.29
CA ARG A 85 -29.54 11.68 4.68
C ARG A 85 -28.61 12.79 5.17
N TYR A 86 -27.76 13.33 4.28
CA TYR A 86 -26.78 14.37 4.62
C TYR A 86 -27.18 15.77 4.19
N LYS A 87 -28.41 15.99 3.72
CA LYS A 87 -28.86 17.28 3.19
C LYS A 87 -28.68 18.44 4.18
N SER A 88 -28.82 18.17 5.49
CA SER A 88 -28.58 19.16 6.56
C SER A 88 -27.11 19.56 6.74
N HIS A 89 -26.18 18.84 6.11
CA HIS A 89 -24.73 19.04 6.18
C HIS A 89 -24.17 19.61 4.87
N GLY A 90 -25.02 20.17 3.99
CA GLY A 90 -24.60 20.83 2.76
C GLY A 90 -24.04 19.87 1.71
N ASP A 91 -22.83 20.14 1.22
CA ASP A 91 -22.13 19.35 0.20
C ASP A 91 -21.41 18.11 0.77
N TYR A 92 -21.60 17.80 2.06
CA TYR A 92 -20.87 16.75 2.78
C TYR A 92 -20.76 15.43 2.02
N ALA A 93 -21.86 14.96 1.40
CA ALA A 93 -21.85 13.69 0.68
C ALA A 93 -20.83 13.70 -0.47
N VAL A 94 -20.78 14.79 -1.24
CA VAL A 94 -19.84 15.01 -2.35
C VAL A 94 -18.43 15.13 -1.81
N THR A 95 -18.21 16.10 -0.92
CA THR A 95 -16.89 16.46 -0.40
C THR A 95 -16.24 15.31 0.36
N SER A 96 -17.01 14.56 1.17
CA SER A 96 -16.49 13.37 1.85
C SER A 96 -16.20 12.21 0.90
N THR A 97 -16.98 12.04 -0.18
CA THR A 97 -16.70 11.00 -1.17
C THR A 97 -15.44 11.34 -1.96
N ALA A 98 -15.31 12.59 -2.43
CA ALA A 98 -14.10 13.08 -3.11
C ALA A 98 -12.86 12.92 -2.23
N TYR A 99 -12.97 13.26 -0.95
CA TYR A 99 -11.89 13.06 0.03
C TYR A 99 -11.43 11.60 0.11
N LEU A 100 -12.34 10.62 0.12
CA LEU A 100 -11.96 9.21 0.26
C LEU A 100 -11.18 8.70 -0.96
N PHE A 101 -11.54 9.12 -2.16
CA PHE A 101 -10.73 8.87 -3.36
C PHE A 101 -9.36 9.56 -3.25
N ALA A 102 -9.33 10.83 -2.84
CA ALA A 102 -8.10 11.59 -2.68
C ALA A 102 -7.15 10.99 -1.64
N ASN A 103 -7.70 10.57 -0.49
CA ASN A 103 -6.97 9.95 0.62
C ASN A 103 -6.32 8.63 0.16
N TYR A 104 -7.08 7.81 -0.57
CA TYR A 104 -6.55 6.58 -1.17
C TYR A 104 -5.39 6.89 -2.15
N PHE A 105 -5.58 7.83 -3.09
CA PHE A 105 -4.52 8.21 -4.03
C PHE A 105 -3.28 8.80 -3.34
N GLY A 106 -3.46 9.58 -2.26
CA GLY A 106 -2.37 10.09 -1.45
C GLY A 106 -1.51 8.98 -0.85
N TRP A 107 -2.12 7.91 -0.32
CA TRP A 107 -1.38 6.77 0.22
C TRP A 107 -0.76 5.87 -0.86
N ILE A 108 -1.38 5.77 -2.03
CA ILE A 108 -0.76 5.14 -3.21
C ILE A 108 0.51 5.89 -3.62
N GLU A 109 0.46 7.23 -3.67
CA GLU A 109 1.61 8.05 -4.01
C GLU A 109 2.71 7.98 -2.93
N ALA A 110 2.33 7.95 -1.65
CA ALA A 110 3.25 7.74 -0.54
C ALA A 110 3.99 6.40 -0.69
N ARG A 111 3.27 5.33 -1.03
CA ARG A 111 3.86 4.01 -1.30
C ARG A 111 4.82 4.05 -2.48
N ARG A 112 4.40 4.64 -3.59
CA ARG A 112 5.22 4.72 -4.79
C ARG A 112 6.57 5.40 -4.50
N GLN A 113 6.55 6.53 -3.78
CA GLN A 113 7.77 7.25 -3.40
C GLN A 113 8.60 6.51 -2.33
N ALA A 114 7.96 5.79 -1.40
CA ALA A 114 8.64 4.98 -0.40
C ALA A 114 9.36 3.78 -1.01
N VAL A 115 8.71 3.04 -1.93
CA VAL A 115 9.29 1.89 -2.64
C VAL A 115 10.49 2.32 -3.48
N LEU A 116 10.42 3.44 -4.18
CA LEU A 116 11.57 3.99 -4.92
C LEU A 116 12.78 4.32 -4.02
N SER A 117 12.55 4.53 -2.72
CA SER A 117 13.58 4.85 -1.75
C SER A 117 14.16 3.62 -1.05
N SER A 118 13.53 2.43 -1.22
CA SER A 118 13.95 1.18 -0.58
C SER A 118 14.42 0.18 -1.65
N SER A 119 15.65 -0.33 -1.54
CA SER A 119 16.22 -1.35 -2.43
C SER A 119 15.57 -2.75 -2.33
N GLY A 120 14.43 -2.88 -1.66
CA GLY A 120 13.83 -4.15 -1.29
C GLY A 120 12.69 -4.55 -2.22
N GLU A 121 12.97 -5.41 -3.21
CA GLU A 121 11.94 -6.10 -3.99
C GLU A 121 11.56 -7.42 -3.28
N GLY A 122 10.59 -7.35 -2.35
CA GLY A 122 9.99 -8.53 -1.74
C GLY A 122 8.80 -9.06 -2.56
N GLY A 123 8.56 -10.38 -2.55
CA GLY A 123 7.42 -10.99 -3.27
C GLY A 123 6.03 -10.46 -2.83
N ARG A 124 5.89 -10.06 -1.56
CA ARG A 124 4.66 -9.42 -1.04
C ARG A 124 4.43 -8.04 -1.66
N ASP A 125 5.48 -7.27 -1.90
CA ASP A 125 5.37 -5.93 -2.50
C ASP A 125 4.91 -6.01 -3.95
N ILE A 126 5.27 -7.08 -4.66
CA ILE A 126 4.77 -7.40 -6.00
C ILE A 126 3.28 -7.76 -5.96
N ALA A 127 2.86 -8.60 -5.00
CA ALA A 127 1.45 -8.98 -4.85
C ALA A 127 0.55 -7.76 -4.56
N VAL A 128 0.96 -6.93 -3.60
CA VAL A 128 0.31 -5.66 -3.29
C VAL A 128 0.28 -4.73 -4.50
N GLN A 129 1.40 -4.59 -5.22
CA GLN A 129 1.46 -3.74 -6.42
C GLN A 129 0.48 -4.21 -7.49
N ARG A 130 0.38 -5.52 -7.75
CA ARG A 130 -0.58 -6.05 -8.72
C ARG A 130 -2.03 -5.72 -8.35
N LEU A 131 -2.38 -5.82 -7.08
CA LEU A 131 -3.74 -5.49 -6.60
C LEU A 131 -4.02 -3.99 -6.68
N ILE A 132 -3.04 -3.14 -6.35
CA ILE A 132 -3.12 -1.70 -6.60
C ILE A 132 -3.36 -1.44 -8.09
N ASP A 133 -2.58 -2.06 -8.97
CA ASP A 133 -2.71 -1.87 -10.42
C ASP A 133 -4.11 -2.25 -10.91
N VAL A 134 -4.74 -3.28 -10.34
CA VAL A 134 -6.13 -3.64 -10.64
C VAL A 134 -7.09 -2.52 -10.25
N VAL A 135 -6.99 -1.97 -9.03
CA VAL A 135 -7.84 -0.85 -8.58
C VAL A 135 -7.68 0.37 -9.50
N LEU A 136 -6.44 0.78 -9.77
CA LEU A 136 -6.13 1.94 -10.62
C LEU A 136 -6.52 1.71 -12.09
N GLN A 137 -6.48 0.47 -12.57
CA GLN A 137 -6.99 0.09 -13.89
C GLN A 137 -8.50 0.23 -13.97
N THR A 138 -9.23 -0.30 -13.00
CA THR A 138 -10.70 -0.19 -12.94
C THR A 138 -11.15 1.27 -12.93
N LEU A 139 -10.41 2.15 -12.25
CA LEU A 139 -10.68 3.59 -12.22
C LEU A 139 -10.49 4.30 -13.57
N ARG A 140 -9.66 3.77 -14.49
CA ARG A 140 -9.35 4.43 -15.78
C ARG A 140 -9.97 3.77 -17.02
N ARG A 141 -10.65 2.62 -16.89
CA ARG A 141 -11.23 1.91 -18.04
C ARG A 141 -12.46 2.65 -18.56
N SER A 142 -12.41 3.17 -19.78
CA SER A 142 -13.54 3.89 -20.41
C SER A 142 -14.59 2.96 -21.05
N GLU A 143 -14.48 1.64 -20.88
CA GLU A 143 -15.46 0.66 -21.40
C GLU A 143 -16.82 0.74 -20.68
N HIS A 144 -16.87 1.49 -19.58
CA HIS A 144 -18.07 1.81 -18.80
C HIS A 144 -18.43 3.29 -18.94
N SER A 145 -19.49 3.73 -18.27
CA SER A 145 -19.86 5.14 -18.19
C SER A 145 -18.73 6.02 -17.60
N GLU A 146 -18.77 7.32 -17.90
CA GLU A 146 -17.80 8.35 -17.47
C GLU A 146 -17.76 8.54 -15.94
N GLY A 147 -18.64 7.88 -15.19
CA GLY A 147 -18.76 8.03 -13.75
C GLY A 147 -17.59 7.43 -12.99
N PHE A 148 -17.00 8.21 -12.07
CA PHE A 148 -15.80 7.83 -11.31
C PHE A 148 -14.62 7.38 -12.20
N LEU A 149 -14.57 7.88 -13.44
CA LEU A 149 -13.48 7.65 -14.38
C LEU A 149 -12.35 8.64 -14.06
N PHE A 150 -11.28 8.15 -13.44
CA PHE A 150 -10.06 8.92 -13.21
C PHE A 150 -8.96 8.38 -14.12
N PHE A 151 -8.37 9.22 -14.96
CA PHE A 151 -7.23 8.83 -15.79
C PHE A 151 -5.96 8.69 -14.96
N THR A 152 -5.00 7.91 -15.45
CA THR A 152 -3.74 7.60 -14.74
C THR A 152 -3.02 8.86 -14.23
N THR A 153 -2.93 9.90 -15.06
CA THR A 153 -2.26 11.15 -14.69
C THR A 153 -3.05 11.95 -13.65
N GLU A 154 -4.38 11.90 -13.68
CA GLU A 154 -5.25 12.56 -12.68
C GLU A 154 -5.13 11.87 -11.33
N GLN A 155 -5.21 10.54 -11.30
CA GLN A 155 -5.01 9.74 -10.09
C GLN A 155 -3.68 10.10 -9.42
N ARG A 156 -2.62 10.22 -10.23
CA ARG A 156 -1.28 10.62 -9.76
C ARG A 156 -1.23 12.07 -9.28
N ALA A 157 -1.77 13.02 -10.07
CA ALA A 157 -1.78 14.43 -9.71
C ALA A 157 -2.52 14.66 -8.39
N ILE A 158 -3.67 14.02 -8.19
CA ILE A 158 -4.41 14.06 -6.92
C ILE A 158 -3.56 13.48 -5.79
N GLY A 159 -2.90 12.33 -6.01
CA GLY A 159 -1.99 11.74 -5.03
C GLY A 159 -0.84 12.68 -4.62
N GLU A 160 -0.22 13.35 -5.60
CA GLU A 160 0.84 14.34 -5.38
C GLU A 160 0.31 15.58 -4.62
N LEU A 161 -0.89 16.05 -4.94
CA LEU A 161 -1.54 17.18 -4.26
C LEU A 161 -1.94 16.85 -2.81
N MET A 162 -2.23 15.59 -2.53
CA MET A 162 -2.60 15.09 -1.20
C MET A 162 -1.39 14.77 -0.33
N LEU A 163 -0.26 14.42 -0.92
CA LEU A 163 0.94 13.96 -0.21
C LEU A 163 1.88 15.11 0.13
N SER A 164 2.27 15.17 1.40
CA SER A 164 3.39 15.97 1.89
C SER A 164 4.36 15.08 2.68
N TRP A 165 5.56 15.59 2.94
CA TRP A 165 6.57 14.89 3.71
C TRP A 165 7.01 15.74 4.89
N GLU A 166 6.94 15.16 6.08
CA GLU A 166 7.54 15.73 7.28
C GLU A 166 8.89 15.08 7.56
N THR A 167 9.81 15.84 8.14
CA THR A 167 11.10 15.32 8.60
C THR A 167 11.01 15.14 10.10
N ALA A 168 11.17 13.90 10.58
CA ALA A 168 11.27 13.62 12.02
C ALA A 168 12.66 14.01 12.56
N ASP A 169 12.78 14.14 13.88
CA ASP A 169 13.99 14.57 14.58
C ASP A 169 15.27 13.77 14.22
N ALA A 170 15.11 12.52 13.77
CA ALA A 170 16.19 11.65 13.32
C ALA A 170 16.50 11.74 11.80
N GLY A 171 15.99 12.77 11.09
CA GLY A 171 16.17 12.94 9.65
C GLY A 171 15.32 12.01 8.77
N ALA A 172 14.49 11.16 9.38
CA ALA A 172 13.59 10.26 8.65
C ALA A 172 12.42 11.04 8.05
N ARG A 173 12.17 10.83 6.74
CA ARG A 173 10.99 11.37 6.07
C ARG A 173 9.77 10.52 6.39
N ILE A 174 8.69 11.15 6.84
CA ILE A 174 7.41 10.52 7.16
C ILE A 174 6.36 11.07 6.20
N PRO A 175 5.65 10.21 5.44
CA PRO A 175 4.59 10.65 4.56
C PRO A 175 3.40 11.17 5.38
N ARG A 176 2.80 12.25 4.90
CA ARG A 176 1.62 12.89 5.48
C ARG A 176 0.61 13.14 4.37
N VAL A 177 -0.46 12.36 4.37
CA VAL A 177 -1.60 12.59 3.49
C VAL A 177 -2.52 13.62 4.13
N MET A 178 -2.96 14.60 3.34
CA MET A 178 -3.85 15.68 3.77
C MET A 178 -5.12 15.11 4.41
N GLY A 179 -5.41 15.51 5.65
CA GLY A 179 -6.62 15.10 6.36
C GLY A 179 -7.89 15.82 5.90
N TYR A 180 -9.05 15.26 6.25
CA TYR A 180 -10.36 15.73 5.77
C TYR A 180 -10.64 17.22 6.00
N ALA A 181 -10.28 17.78 7.16
CA ALA A 181 -10.56 19.20 7.45
C ALA A 181 -9.84 20.13 6.47
N SER A 182 -8.55 19.89 6.23
CA SER A 182 -7.75 20.64 5.27
C SER A 182 -8.23 20.41 3.84
N PHE A 183 -8.58 19.16 3.51
CA PHE A 183 -9.16 18.82 2.22
C PHE A 183 -10.46 19.58 1.96
N ALA A 184 -11.41 19.56 2.91
CA ALA A 184 -12.71 20.17 2.77
C ALA A 184 -12.62 21.71 2.64
N ALA A 185 -11.70 22.34 3.37
CA ALA A 185 -11.41 23.76 3.20
C ALA A 185 -10.89 24.05 1.79
N ARG A 186 -9.88 23.31 1.34
CA ARG A 186 -9.30 23.50 -0.01
C ARG A 186 -10.31 23.19 -1.12
N PHE A 187 -11.08 22.12 -1.00
CA PHE A 187 -12.11 21.72 -1.95
C PHE A 187 -13.16 22.81 -2.17
N ARG A 188 -13.49 23.57 -1.11
CA ARG A 188 -14.42 24.68 -1.18
C ARG A 188 -13.80 25.91 -1.85
N ASP A 189 -12.59 26.27 -1.43
CA ASP A 189 -12.01 27.59 -1.70
C ASP A 189 -11.13 27.63 -2.97
N ASP A 190 -10.67 26.47 -3.46
CA ASP A 190 -9.77 26.32 -4.61
C ASP A 190 -10.50 25.60 -5.77
N GLU A 191 -10.92 26.36 -6.79
CA GLU A 191 -11.64 25.84 -7.97
C GLU A 191 -10.80 24.87 -8.80
N ASP A 192 -9.51 25.15 -8.96
CA ASP A 192 -8.59 24.29 -9.71
C ASP A 192 -8.42 22.94 -9.00
N PHE A 193 -8.29 22.96 -7.67
CA PHE A 193 -8.23 21.74 -6.86
C PHE A 193 -9.54 20.94 -6.95
N ARG A 194 -10.68 21.61 -6.84
CA ARG A 194 -12.01 21.00 -6.96
C ARG A 194 -12.25 20.38 -8.34
N GLY A 195 -11.71 20.98 -9.40
CA GLY A 195 -11.81 20.49 -10.78
C GLY A 195 -11.31 19.05 -10.99
N TRP A 196 -10.30 18.62 -10.23
CA TRP A 196 -9.78 17.24 -10.29
C TRP A 196 -10.79 16.18 -9.83
N PHE A 197 -11.88 16.58 -9.17
CA PHE A 197 -12.90 15.68 -8.63
C PHE A 197 -14.21 15.68 -9.42
N THR A 198 -14.23 16.31 -10.60
CA THR A 198 -15.34 16.21 -11.56
C THR A 198 -15.76 14.77 -11.91
N PRO A 199 -14.87 13.74 -11.91
CA PRO A 199 -15.31 12.36 -12.07
C PRO A 199 -16.24 11.85 -10.96
N VAL A 200 -16.09 12.37 -9.72
CA VAL A 200 -16.99 12.04 -8.61
C VAL A 200 -18.37 12.60 -8.92
N ASP A 201 -18.46 13.88 -9.29
CA ASP A 201 -19.74 14.54 -9.60
C ASP A 201 -20.46 13.86 -10.78
N SER A 202 -19.71 13.52 -11.83
CA SER A 202 -20.22 12.79 -12.99
C SER A 202 -20.70 11.39 -12.60
N GLY A 203 -19.96 10.72 -11.72
CA GLY A 203 -20.31 9.40 -11.20
C GLY A 203 -21.58 9.39 -10.37
N MET A 204 -21.82 10.43 -9.58
CA MET A 204 -23.02 10.56 -8.77
C MET A 204 -24.30 10.60 -9.62
N ALA A 205 -24.28 11.32 -10.74
CA ALA A 205 -25.44 11.41 -11.64
C ALA A 205 -25.78 10.03 -12.23
N LEU A 206 -24.76 9.26 -12.59
CA LEU A 206 -24.91 7.92 -13.18
C LEU A 206 -25.39 6.89 -12.14
N VAL A 207 -24.83 6.94 -10.94
CA VAL A 207 -25.24 6.11 -9.80
C VAL A 207 -26.67 6.44 -9.36
N ALA A 208 -27.10 7.71 -9.42
CA ALA A 208 -28.50 8.08 -9.19
C ALA A 208 -29.45 7.48 -10.25
N GLY A 209 -28.95 7.23 -11.46
CA GLY A 209 -29.63 6.52 -12.53
C GLY A 209 -29.51 5.00 -12.48
N GLY A 210 -28.85 4.44 -11.46
CA GLY A 210 -28.69 2.99 -11.25
C GLY A 210 -27.45 2.35 -11.87
N ASP A 211 -26.54 3.12 -12.48
CA ASP A 211 -25.27 2.55 -12.99
C ASP A 211 -24.22 2.46 -11.88
N HIS A 212 -24.09 1.26 -11.30
CA HIS A 212 -23.16 0.96 -10.21
C HIS A 212 -21.95 0.12 -10.63
N ARG A 213 -21.83 -0.25 -11.90
CA ARG A 213 -20.89 -1.30 -12.36
C ARG A 213 -19.44 -1.01 -11.98
N ARG A 214 -18.93 0.19 -12.31
CA ARG A 214 -17.55 0.57 -11.97
C ARG A 214 -17.32 0.57 -10.46
N LEU A 215 -18.29 1.07 -9.68
CA LEU A 215 -18.20 1.10 -8.23
C LEU A 215 -18.12 -0.32 -7.64
N ILE A 216 -18.94 -1.25 -8.13
CA ILE A 216 -18.88 -2.67 -7.73
C ILE A 216 -17.50 -3.26 -8.03
N GLU A 217 -16.96 -3.02 -9.23
CA GLU A 217 -15.62 -3.50 -9.60
C GLU A 217 -14.52 -2.89 -8.73
N ILE A 218 -14.59 -1.58 -8.44
CA ILE A 218 -13.64 -0.91 -7.55
C ILE A 218 -13.72 -1.51 -6.14
N GLN A 219 -14.92 -1.70 -5.60
CA GLN A 219 -15.12 -2.24 -4.25
C GLN A 219 -14.52 -3.64 -4.12
N ARG A 220 -14.76 -4.52 -5.09
CA ARG A 220 -14.19 -5.87 -5.11
C ARG A 220 -12.66 -5.84 -5.17
N ALA A 221 -12.10 -4.97 -6.01
CA ALA A 221 -10.66 -4.80 -6.11
C ALA A 221 -10.05 -4.26 -4.81
N LEU A 222 -10.72 -3.33 -4.13
CA LEU A 222 -10.30 -2.79 -2.84
C LEU A 222 -10.37 -3.86 -1.74
N VAL A 223 -11.41 -4.68 -1.69
CA VAL A 223 -11.49 -5.81 -0.73
C VAL A 223 -10.32 -6.76 -0.91
N ALA A 224 -10.03 -7.17 -2.15
CA ALA A 224 -8.88 -8.03 -2.43
C ALA A 224 -7.54 -7.38 -2.02
N LEU A 225 -7.39 -6.07 -2.24
CA LEU A 225 -6.22 -5.32 -1.79
C LEU A 225 -6.11 -5.28 -0.26
N ILE A 226 -7.23 -5.09 0.44
CA ILE A 226 -7.26 -5.07 1.92
C ILE A 226 -6.87 -6.43 2.48
N ASP A 227 -7.35 -7.53 1.91
CA ASP A 227 -7.01 -8.88 2.36
C ASP A 227 -5.49 -9.17 2.24
N GLU A 228 -4.81 -8.58 1.25
CA GLU A 228 -3.35 -8.70 1.10
C GLU A 228 -2.57 -7.75 2.03
N LEU A 229 -3.06 -6.53 2.22
CA LEU A 229 -2.42 -5.53 3.09
C LEU A 229 -2.56 -5.90 4.58
N ASP A 230 -3.74 -6.34 4.99
CA ASP A 230 -4.11 -6.62 6.38
C ASP A 230 -4.83 -7.98 6.53
N PRO A 231 -4.15 -9.10 6.24
CA PRO A 231 -4.75 -10.45 6.26
C PRO A 231 -5.27 -10.87 7.64
N LYS A 232 -4.78 -10.23 8.71
CA LYS A 232 -5.20 -10.49 10.10
C LYS A 232 -6.24 -9.50 10.60
N ARG A 233 -6.69 -8.56 9.75
CA ARG A 233 -7.66 -7.51 10.08
C ARG A 233 -7.27 -6.75 11.35
N ARG A 234 -6.02 -6.35 11.49
CA ARG A 234 -5.54 -5.57 12.64
C ARG A 234 -5.97 -4.10 12.56
N TYR A 235 -5.96 -3.55 11.36
CA TYR A 235 -6.18 -2.13 11.07
C TYR A 235 -7.58 -1.89 10.50
N THR A 236 -8.19 -2.90 9.88
CA THR A 236 -9.53 -2.81 9.28
C THR A 236 -10.64 -3.41 10.15
N VAL A 237 -10.40 -3.56 11.46
CA VAL A 237 -11.43 -4.00 12.41
C VAL A 237 -12.65 -3.08 12.34
N GLY A 238 -13.84 -3.66 12.20
CA GLY A 238 -15.11 -2.94 12.19
C GLY A 238 -15.63 -2.55 10.80
N TYR A 239 -14.85 -2.78 9.74
CA TYR A 239 -15.35 -2.68 8.37
C TYR A 239 -15.99 -4.01 7.94
N ASP A 240 -17.15 -3.92 7.28
CA ASP A 240 -17.70 -5.04 6.52
C ASP A 240 -16.99 -5.11 5.17
N LEU A 241 -16.29 -6.22 4.92
CA LEU A 241 -15.44 -6.43 3.75
C LEU A 241 -16.04 -7.49 2.81
N ALA A 242 -17.35 -7.72 2.85
CA ALA A 242 -18.00 -8.58 1.86
C ALA A 242 -17.89 -7.96 0.46
N PRO A 243 -17.34 -8.68 -0.55
CA PRO A 243 -17.41 -8.25 -1.94
C PRO A 243 -18.87 -8.12 -2.37
N ILE A 244 -19.21 -7.05 -3.08
CA ILE A 244 -20.55 -6.90 -3.67
C ILE A 244 -20.69 -7.92 -4.81
N GLU A 245 -21.73 -8.74 -4.74
CA GLU A 245 -22.05 -9.68 -5.81
C GLU A 245 -22.56 -8.91 -7.04
N PRO A 246 -22.06 -9.19 -8.25
CA PRO A 246 -22.60 -8.57 -9.45
C PRO A 246 -24.03 -9.05 -9.67
N ASP A 247 -24.95 -8.13 -9.93
CA ASP A 247 -26.30 -8.50 -10.35
C ASP A 247 -26.23 -9.45 -11.55
N ALA A 248 -26.96 -10.55 -11.48
CA ALA A 248 -27.01 -11.61 -12.48
C ALA A 248 -27.42 -11.13 -13.90
N GLY A 249 -27.84 -9.88 -14.04
CA GLY A 249 -28.19 -9.23 -15.31
C GLY A 249 -27.10 -8.37 -15.98
N SER A 250 -25.89 -8.25 -15.39
CA SER A 250 -24.80 -7.42 -15.96
C SER A 250 -23.86 -8.15 -16.93
N ALA A 251 -24.22 -9.36 -17.38
CA ALA A 251 -23.43 -10.11 -18.34
C ALA A 251 -23.15 -9.28 -19.61
N ALA A 252 -21.87 -9.15 -19.94
CA ALA A 252 -21.36 -8.34 -21.04
C ALA A 252 -22.11 -8.60 -22.37
N PRO A 253 -22.45 -7.55 -23.15
CA PRO A 253 -23.00 -7.76 -24.48
C PRO A 253 -21.89 -8.30 -25.40
N GLY A 254 -22.02 -9.58 -25.76
CA GLY A 254 -21.63 -10.15 -27.04
C GLY A 254 -20.17 -10.05 -27.44
N ALA A 255 -19.42 -11.15 -27.26
CA ALA A 255 -18.32 -11.45 -28.17
C ALA A 255 -18.87 -11.53 -29.61
N PRO A 256 -18.25 -10.85 -30.60
CA PRO A 256 -18.69 -10.96 -31.98
C PRO A 256 -18.44 -12.39 -32.47
N GLY A 257 -19.53 -13.04 -32.90
CA GLY A 257 -19.48 -14.35 -33.52
C GLY A 257 -18.60 -14.31 -34.76
N ALA A 258 -17.69 -15.27 -34.85
CA ALA A 258 -17.00 -15.59 -36.08
C ALA A 258 -18.03 -16.06 -37.13
N SER A 259 -18.08 -15.35 -38.25
CA SER A 259 -18.61 -15.80 -39.53
C SER A 259 -17.67 -15.31 -40.62
#